data_AF-A0A8H7CME9-F1
#
_entry.id   AF-A0A8H7CME9-F1
#
_cell.length_a   1.000
_cell.length_b   1.000
_cell.length_c   1.000
_cell.angle_alpha   90.00
_cell.angle_beta   90.00
_cell.angle_gamma   90.00
#
_symmetry.space_group_name_H-M   'P 1'
#
loop_
_entity.id
_entity.type
_entity.pdbx_description
1 polymer ?
#
loop_
_entity_poly.entity_id
_entity_poly.type
_entity_poly.pdbx_seq_one_letter_code
_entity_poly.pdbx_strand_id
1 'polypeptide(L)'
;MGNFTDFGLAFSLLDNGFFRDFCHAMCPAYRIPDRSDFVSYNLAVEAENAMKQLQTLLESFIHLTLSFDGWSSRRHNEIYTVHVSTPTRMSYLVAGIILTGLSTTGERIFEHSKNVLLLYAAVRFSMIVSDTTANVKKCRALICAVYPWILNCPDPCHQLNLLAKDIILGTKTHPKIHGFAQIMKIVSAITSFFSHSNYGKKHLKDKLKEQDDKRGLVSFVATRFSTFADQSSSVSRCLPAMEKCYSEGLIEFDTKATKPLRKYFIADSPDQLHLRAQLYNINMLLKPISRGLKTLESSQFFRPDKFN
;
A
#
# COMPACT_ATOMS: atom_id res chain seq x y z
N MET A 1 13.86 7.26 -29.06
CA MET A 1 14.08 5.85 -28.70
C MET A 1 13.34 5.61 -27.40
N GLY A 2 12.33 4.73 -27.39
CA GLY A 2 11.69 4.31 -26.14
C GLY A 2 12.64 3.36 -25.41
N ASN A 3 12.89 3.62 -24.13
CA ASN A 3 13.83 2.83 -23.35
C ASN A 3 13.20 1.48 -22.98
N PHE A 4 14.02 0.45 -22.76
CA PHE A 4 13.58 -0.88 -22.29
C PHE A 4 12.67 -0.83 -21.05
N THR A 5 12.75 0.26 -20.28
CA THR A 5 11.96 0.55 -19.08
C THR A 5 10.49 0.81 -19.36
N ASP A 6 10.13 1.30 -20.56
CA ASP A 6 8.77 1.76 -20.86
C ASP A 6 7.82 0.60 -21.21
N PHE A 7 8.38 -0.56 -21.59
CA PHE A 7 7.62 -1.74 -22.03
C PHE A 7 7.71 -2.93 -21.07
N GLY A 8 8.42 -2.79 -19.94
CA GLY A 8 8.56 -3.87 -18.94
C GLY A 8 9.27 -5.12 -19.47
N LEU A 9 10.14 -4.97 -20.47
CA LEU A 9 10.87 -6.08 -21.07
C LEU A 9 12.04 -6.49 -20.18
N ALA A 10 12.20 -7.80 -20.00
CA ALA A 10 13.33 -8.34 -19.23
C ALA A 10 14.66 -8.08 -19.97
N PHE A 11 15.71 -7.74 -19.22
CA PHE A 11 17.05 -7.51 -19.79
C PHE A 11 17.64 -8.76 -20.47
N SER A 12 17.08 -9.96 -20.24
CA SER A 12 17.41 -11.16 -21.00
C SER A 12 17.10 -11.04 -22.50
N LEU A 13 16.29 -10.06 -22.90
CA LEU A 13 16.04 -9.76 -24.31
C LEU A 13 17.32 -9.36 -25.06
N LEU A 14 18.28 -8.72 -24.37
CA LEU A 14 19.59 -8.35 -24.95
C LEU A 14 20.42 -9.59 -25.33
N ASP A 15 20.14 -10.74 -24.71
CA ASP A 15 20.81 -12.01 -25.01
C ASP A 15 20.04 -12.85 -26.04
N ASN A 16 18.86 -12.40 -26.50
CA ASN A 16 18.03 -13.15 -27.43
C ASN A 16 18.53 -12.97 -28.88
N GLY A 17 18.87 -14.08 -29.55
CA GLY A 17 19.35 -14.08 -30.93
C GLY A 17 18.40 -13.40 -31.92
N PHE A 18 17.09 -13.66 -31.83
CA PHE A 18 16.10 -13.02 -32.70
C PHE A 18 16.04 -11.51 -32.50
N PHE A 19 16.17 -11.03 -31.27
CA PHE A 19 16.21 -9.59 -30.99
C PHE A 19 17.48 -8.96 -31.57
N ARG A 20 18.61 -9.67 -31.50
CA ARG A 20 19.86 -9.21 -32.10
C ARG A 20 19.77 -9.14 -33.62
N ASP A 21 19.23 -10.17 -34.26
CA ASP A 21 19.02 -10.20 -35.70
C ASP A 21 18.06 -9.10 -36.15
N PHE A 22 16.98 -8.88 -35.40
CA PHE A 22 16.04 -7.79 -35.63
C PHE A 22 16.71 -6.41 -35.56
N CYS A 23 17.49 -6.14 -34.52
CA CYS A 23 18.23 -4.89 -34.38
C CYS A 23 19.29 -4.72 -35.49
N HIS A 24 19.98 -5.78 -35.89
CA HIS A 24 20.92 -5.76 -37.02
C HIS A 24 20.23 -5.49 -38.36
N ALA A 25 19.04 -6.06 -38.59
CA ALA A 25 18.27 -5.79 -39.79
C ALA A 25 17.79 -4.33 -39.87
N MET A 26 17.44 -3.75 -38.72
CA MET A 26 16.99 -2.35 -38.63
C MET A 26 18.14 -1.35 -38.77
N CYS A 27 19.29 -1.61 -38.13
CA CYS A 27 20.47 -0.77 -38.18
C CYS A 27 21.74 -1.61 -38.05
N PRO A 28 22.36 -2.03 -39.18
CA PRO A 28 23.54 -2.89 -39.16
C PRO A 28 24.74 -2.30 -38.41
N ALA A 29 24.83 -0.97 -38.35
CA ALA A 29 25.90 -0.24 -37.65
C ALA A 29 25.71 -0.20 -36.12
N TYR A 30 24.51 -0.49 -35.60
CA TYR A 30 24.24 -0.47 -34.18
C TYR A 30 24.80 -1.73 -33.50
N ARG A 31 25.74 -1.55 -32.58
CA ARG A 31 26.25 -2.62 -31.73
C ARG A 31 25.40 -2.71 -30.47
N ILE A 32 24.69 -3.81 -30.34
CA ILE A 32 23.87 -4.09 -29.16
C ILE A 32 24.82 -4.40 -28.00
N PRO A 33 24.75 -3.68 -26.87
CA PRO A 33 25.55 -4.00 -25.70
C PRO A 33 25.15 -5.38 -25.19
N ASP A 34 26.13 -6.14 -24.66
CA ASP A 34 25.78 -7.32 -23.91
C ASP A 34 25.08 -6.94 -22.59
N ARG A 35 24.41 -7.91 -21.97
CA ARG A 35 23.63 -7.64 -20.76
C ARG A 35 24.50 -7.11 -19.61
N SER A 36 25.72 -7.60 -19.47
CA SER A 36 26.65 -7.14 -18.43
C SER A 36 27.04 -5.69 -18.66
N ASP A 37 27.48 -5.33 -19.86
CA ASP A 37 27.87 -3.99 -20.25
C ASP A 37 26.68 -3.03 -20.14
N PHE A 38 25.50 -3.45 -20.57
CA PHE A 38 24.29 -2.63 -20.45
C PHE A 38 23.97 -2.30 -18.99
N VAL A 39 24.04 -3.29 -18.09
CA VAL A 39 23.71 -3.08 -16.67
C VAL A 39 24.83 -2.34 -15.93
N SER A 40 26.09 -2.72 -16.15
CA SER A 40 27.22 -2.18 -15.40
C SER A 40 27.69 -0.83 -15.91
N TYR A 41 27.51 -0.53 -17.20
CA TYR A 41 27.93 0.72 -17.80
C TYR A 41 26.74 1.60 -18.21
N ASN A 42 25.94 1.19 -19.20
CA ASN A 42 24.91 2.08 -19.75
C ASN A 42 23.88 2.51 -18.71
N LEU A 43 23.36 1.56 -17.92
CA LEU A 43 22.38 1.85 -16.88
C LEU A 43 22.97 2.66 -15.73
N ALA A 44 24.23 2.40 -15.36
CA ALA A 44 24.91 3.16 -14.32
C ALA A 44 25.15 4.62 -14.75
N VAL A 45 25.60 4.83 -16.00
CA VAL A 45 25.78 6.17 -16.58
C VAL A 45 24.47 6.91 -16.68
N GLU A 46 23.40 6.26 -17.14
CA GLU A 46 22.08 6.90 -17.23
C GLU A 46 21.51 7.23 -15.84
N ALA A 47 21.68 6.33 -14.86
CA ALA A 47 21.31 6.62 -13.48
C ALA A 47 22.08 7.81 -12.91
N GLU A 48 23.38 7.92 -13.17
CA GLU A 48 24.19 9.07 -12.74
C GLU A 48 23.72 10.38 -13.41
N ASN A 49 23.42 10.33 -14.71
CA ASN A 49 22.88 11.48 -15.44
C ASN A 49 21.52 11.91 -14.88
N ALA A 50 20.61 10.98 -14.63
CA ALA A 50 19.31 11.24 -14.03
C ALA A 50 19.46 11.84 -12.63
N MET A 51 20.39 11.34 -11.81
CA MET A 51 20.67 11.87 -10.48
C MET A 51 21.23 13.30 -10.53
N LYS A 52 22.12 13.62 -11.47
CA LYS A 52 22.64 14.98 -11.68
C LYS A 52 21.52 15.95 -12.07
N GLN A 53 20.67 15.55 -13.02
CA GLN A 53 19.50 16.35 -13.43
C GLN A 53 18.55 16.58 -12.25
N LEU A 54 18.29 15.54 -11.46
CA LEU A 54 17.47 15.63 -10.27
C LEU A 54 18.07 16.57 -9.22
N GLN A 55 19.39 16.53 -9.02
CA GLN A 55 20.08 17.44 -8.12
C GLN A 55 19.94 18.90 -8.57
N THR A 56 20.23 19.20 -9.82
CA THR A 56 20.05 20.55 -10.39
C THR A 56 18.60 21.02 -10.27
N LEU A 57 17.63 20.13 -10.49
CA LEU A 57 16.22 20.44 -10.30
C LEU A 57 15.89 20.79 -8.84
N LEU A 58 16.29 19.94 -7.89
CA LEU A 58 15.99 20.12 -6.47
C LEU A 58 16.72 21.32 -5.85
N GLU A 59 17.85 21.73 -6.42
CA GLU A 59 18.58 22.94 -5.98
C GLU A 59 17.76 24.23 -6.12
N SER A 60 16.80 24.26 -7.05
CA SER A 60 15.93 25.42 -7.27
C SER A 60 14.80 25.56 -6.24
N PHE A 61 14.58 24.55 -5.40
CA PHE A 61 13.50 24.53 -4.42
C PHE A 61 14.00 24.71 -2.98
N ILE A 62 13.18 25.39 -2.19
CA ILE A 62 13.27 25.44 -0.72
C ILE A 62 12.03 24.78 -0.13
N HIS A 63 12.03 24.49 1.18
CA HIS A 63 10.95 23.77 1.85
C HIS A 63 10.72 22.34 1.33
N LEU A 64 11.80 21.63 1.05
CA LEU A 64 11.80 20.23 0.70
C LEU A 64 11.31 19.37 1.89
N THR A 65 10.66 18.27 1.56
CA THR A 65 10.27 17.25 2.53
C THR A 65 11.02 15.96 2.25
N LEU A 66 11.71 15.43 3.26
CA LEU A 66 12.33 14.11 3.19
C LEU A 66 11.29 13.07 3.63
N SER A 67 11.09 12.03 2.84
CA SER A 67 10.30 10.88 3.28
C SER A 67 11.03 9.57 3.04
N PHE A 68 10.71 8.56 3.84
CA PHE A 68 11.18 7.21 3.60
C PHE A 68 10.09 6.19 3.84
N ASP A 69 10.11 5.14 3.02
CA ASP A 69 9.20 4.01 3.11
C ASP A 69 10.00 2.72 3.09
N GLY A 70 9.66 1.81 4.00
CA GLY A 70 10.42 0.61 4.29
C GLY A 70 9.58 -0.65 4.16
N TRP A 71 10.14 -1.67 3.55
CA TRP A 71 9.53 -3.00 3.55
C TRP A 71 10.58 -4.09 3.73
N SER A 72 10.12 -5.21 4.30
CA SER A 72 10.90 -6.45 4.35
C SER A 72 10.62 -7.25 3.08
N SER A 73 11.67 -7.59 2.34
CA SER A 73 11.59 -8.51 1.21
C SER A 73 11.32 -9.95 1.66
N ARG A 74 10.88 -10.81 0.74
CA ARG A 74 10.70 -12.26 0.98
C ARG A 74 11.98 -12.97 1.44
N ARG A 75 13.15 -12.38 1.21
CA ARG A 75 14.46 -12.90 1.64
C ARG A 75 14.93 -12.29 2.97
N HIS A 76 14.02 -11.65 3.72
CA HIS A 76 14.32 -10.94 4.98
C HIS A 76 15.31 -9.78 4.86
N ASN A 77 15.56 -9.27 3.64
CA ASN A 77 16.28 -8.02 3.47
C ASN A 77 15.34 -6.86 3.75
N GLU A 78 15.76 -5.93 4.59
CA GLU A 78 15.06 -4.68 4.81
C GLU A 78 15.55 -3.64 3.80
N ILE A 79 14.59 -3.10 3.06
CA ILE A 79 14.82 -2.13 1.99
C ILE A 79 14.03 -0.89 2.34
N TYR A 80 14.70 0.26 2.32
CA TYR A 80 14.06 1.56 2.43
C TYR A 80 14.27 2.35 1.15
N THR A 81 13.24 3.04 0.72
CA THR A 81 13.33 4.06 -0.33
C THR A 81 13.27 5.42 0.32
N VAL A 82 14.13 6.33 -0.13
CA VAL A 82 14.19 7.71 0.35
C VAL A 82 13.73 8.61 -0.79
N HIS A 83 12.75 9.45 -0.50
CA HIS A 83 12.16 10.36 -1.45
C HIS A 83 12.32 11.81 -0.97
N VAL A 84 12.43 12.71 -1.93
CA VAL A 84 12.39 14.15 -1.70
C VAL A 84 11.17 14.71 -2.41
N SER A 85 10.28 15.34 -1.65
CA SER A 85 9.11 16.03 -2.17
C SER A 85 9.33 17.54 -2.22
N THR A 86 9.00 18.15 -3.36
CA THR A 86 9.04 19.59 -3.57
C THR A 86 7.79 20.28 -3.04
N PRO A 87 7.80 21.62 -2.84
CA PRO A 87 6.59 22.39 -2.54
C PRO A 87 5.49 22.26 -3.60
N THR A 88 5.88 21.98 -4.85
CA THR A 88 4.98 21.70 -5.97
C THR A 88 4.38 20.30 -5.94
N ARG A 89 4.66 19.51 -4.89
CA ARG A 89 4.10 18.18 -4.62
C ARG A 89 4.53 17.10 -5.60
N MET A 90 5.71 17.29 -6.18
CA MET A 90 6.40 16.25 -6.94
C MET A 90 7.34 15.51 -5.99
N SER A 91 7.23 14.18 -5.94
CA SER A 91 8.09 13.31 -5.14
C SER A 91 9.07 12.58 -6.05
N TYR A 92 10.35 12.62 -5.68
CA TYR A 92 11.43 12.00 -6.43
C TYR A 92 12.15 10.98 -5.57
N LEU A 93 12.37 9.78 -6.11
CA LEU A 93 13.23 8.78 -5.48
C LEU A 93 14.69 9.24 -5.58
N VAL A 94 15.33 9.50 -4.44
CA VAL A 94 16.71 10.02 -4.40
C VAL A 94 17.72 9.01 -3.90
N ALA A 95 17.28 8.00 -3.14
CA ALA A 95 18.16 6.94 -2.66
C ALA A 95 17.38 5.67 -2.32
N GLY A 96 18.06 4.53 -2.42
CA GLY A 96 17.63 3.27 -1.85
C GLY A 96 18.62 2.82 -0.77
N ILE A 97 18.12 2.47 0.40
CA ILE A 97 18.90 1.92 1.51
C ILE A 97 18.62 0.44 1.58
N ILE A 98 19.64 -0.38 1.35
CA ILE A 98 19.54 -1.84 1.38
C ILE A 98 20.32 -2.32 2.60
N LEU A 99 19.63 -2.84 3.62
CA LEU A 99 20.24 -3.30 4.88
C LEU A 99 20.38 -4.84 4.90
N THR A 100 20.81 -5.42 3.78
CA THR A 100 20.97 -6.89 3.66
C THR A 100 22.05 -7.39 4.63
N GLY A 101 21.70 -8.34 5.49
CA GLY A 101 22.63 -8.96 6.45
C GLY A 101 23.05 -8.05 7.61
N LEU A 102 22.40 -6.90 7.79
CA LEU A 102 22.69 -5.93 8.84
C LEU A 102 21.47 -5.77 9.75
N SER A 103 21.72 -5.45 11.03
CA SER A 103 20.64 -5.07 11.93
C SER A 103 20.08 -3.72 11.49
N THR A 104 18.78 -3.66 11.23
CA THR A 104 18.11 -2.38 10.99
C THR A 104 17.92 -1.65 12.30
N THR A 105 18.72 -0.62 12.51
CA THR A 105 18.61 0.29 13.65
C THR A 105 18.23 1.68 13.16
N GLY A 106 17.55 2.44 14.02
CA GLY A 106 17.22 3.84 13.71
C GLY A 106 18.45 4.70 13.42
N GLU A 107 19.59 4.39 14.04
CA GLU A 107 20.88 5.03 13.79
C GLU A 107 21.42 4.79 12.38
N ARG A 108 21.31 3.57 11.85
CA ARG A 108 21.77 3.29 10.48
C ARG A 108 20.92 4.01 9.45
N ILE A 109 19.61 3.99 9.63
CA ILE A 109 18.68 4.74 8.76
C ILE A 109 18.99 6.25 8.85
N PHE A 110 19.31 6.75 10.05
CA PHE A 110 19.73 8.12 10.28
C PHE A 110 21.00 8.49 9.50
N GLU A 111 22.07 7.69 9.55
CA GLU A 111 23.31 7.99 8.82
C GLU A 111 23.09 8.07 7.31
N HIS A 112 22.33 7.13 6.74
CA HIS A 112 21.98 7.17 5.32
C HIS A 112 21.12 8.40 4.97
N SER A 113 20.12 8.71 5.80
CA SER A 113 19.23 9.86 5.59
C SER A 113 19.95 11.20 5.74
N LYS A 114 20.92 11.27 6.66
CA LYS A 114 21.79 12.43 6.86
C LYS A 114 22.64 12.70 5.62
N ASN A 115 23.18 11.68 4.97
CA ASN A 115 23.93 11.85 3.73
C ASN A 115 23.06 12.45 2.61
N VAL A 116 21.79 12.05 2.53
CA VAL A 116 20.83 12.65 1.60
C VAL A 116 20.57 14.13 1.95
N LEU A 117 20.34 14.45 3.22
CA LEU A 117 20.14 15.85 3.65
C LEU A 117 21.37 16.72 3.33
N LEU A 118 22.58 16.20 3.52
CA LEU A 118 23.81 16.92 3.18
C LEU A 118 23.96 17.12 1.66
N LEU A 119 23.67 16.08 0.87
CA LEU A 119 23.73 16.13 -0.59
C LEU A 119 22.83 17.23 -1.19
N TYR A 120 21.62 17.39 -0.66
CA TYR A 120 20.63 18.36 -1.16
C TYR A 120 20.55 19.65 -0.33
N ALA A 121 21.54 19.89 0.55
CA ALA A 121 21.60 20.99 1.52
C ALA A 121 20.46 20.98 2.57
N ALA A 122 20.79 20.55 3.79
CA ALA A 122 19.83 20.35 4.88
C ALA A 122 18.97 21.58 5.23
N VAL A 123 19.49 22.79 5.01
CA VAL A 123 18.77 24.06 5.22
C VAL A 123 17.52 24.19 4.33
N ARG A 124 17.48 23.49 3.19
CA ARG A 124 16.33 23.52 2.27
C ARG A 124 15.20 22.63 2.74
N PHE A 125 15.42 21.75 3.72
CA PHE A 125 14.40 20.85 4.22
C PHE A 125 13.62 21.48 5.37
N SER A 126 12.30 21.33 5.35
CA SER A 126 11.42 21.82 6.40
C SER A 126 10.67 20.71 7.13
N MET A 127 10.61 19.51 6.56
CA MET A 127 9.84 18.42 7.15
C MET A 127 10.45 17.06 6.84
N ILE A 128 10.22 16.13 7.76
CA ILE A 128 10.53 14.72 7.59
C ILE A 128 9.29 13.86 7.87
N VAL A 129 8.97 12.94 6.95
CA VAL A 129 7.75 12.12 6.99
C VAL A 129 8.08 10.64 6.89
N SER A 130 7.49 9.80 7.74
CA SER A 130 7.57 8.33 7.59
C SER A 130 6.54 7.58 8.43
N ASP A 131 6.44 6.26 8.34
CA ASP A 131 5.69 5.42 9.29
C ASP A 131 6.15 5.60 10.76
N THR A 132 5.45 4.95 11.70
CA THR A 132 5.72 5.10 13.14
C THR A 132 6.34 3.85 13.76
N THR A 133 7.03 3.04 12.95
CA THR A 133 7.82 1.91 13.48
C THR A 133 8.96 2.42 14.36
N ALA A 134 9.41 1.61 15.33
CA ALA A 134 10.33 2.05 16.37
C ALA A 134 11.65 2.62 15.82
N ASN A 135 12.27 1.93 14.86
CA ASN A 135 13.52 2.36 14.23
C ASN A 135 13.35 3.67 13.46
N VAL A 136 12.26 3.79 12.73
CA VAL A 136 12.04 4.91 11.83
C VAL A 136 11.60 6.16 12.61
N LYS A 137 10.81 5.99 13.67
CA LYS A 137 10.52 7.02 14.66
C LYS A 137 11.80 7.55 15.32
N LYS A 138 12.72 6.65 15.68
CA LYS A 138 14.04 7.02 16.24
C LYS A 138 14.88 7.79 15.22
N CYS A 139 14.93 7.34 13.97
CA CYS A 139 15.61 8.06 12.88
C CYS A 139 15.09 9.49 12.74
N ARG A 140 13.75 9.70 12.67
CA ARG A 140 13.18 11.05 12.58
C ARG A 140 13.56 11.92 13.78
N ALA A 141 13.50 11.36 14.99
CA ALA A 141 13.88 12.07 16.20
C ALA A 141 15.37 12.51 16.17
N LEU A 142 16.27 11.64 15.71
CA LEU A 142 17.69 11.97 15.54
C LEU A 142 17.90 13.08 14.50
N ILE A 143 17.17 13.05 13.38
CA ILE A 143 17.25 14.12 12.36
C ILE A 143 16.83 15.45 12.95
N CYS A 144 15.69 15.52 13.65
CA CYS A 144 15.23 16.76 14.26
C CYS A 144 16.12 17.24 15.41
N ALA A 145 16.84 16.33 16.09
CA ALA A 145 17.85 16.71 17.08
C ALA A 145 19.06 17.39 16.44
N VAL A 146 19.48 16.94 15.25
CA VAL A 146 20.61 17.53 14.50
C VAL A 146 20.21 18.76 13.70
N TYR A 147 18.97 18.80 13.20
CA TYR A 147 18.42 19.87 12.38
C TYR A 147 17.09 20.38 13.00
N PRO A 148 17.16 21.26 14.02
CA PRO A 148 15.98 21.65 14.82
C PRO A 148 14.86 22.36 14.04
N TRP A 149 15.15 22.92 12.87
CA TRP A 149 14.15 23.56 12.00
C TRP A 149 13.32 22.55 11.19
N ILE A 150 13.72 21.28 11.12
CA ILE A 150 12.99 20.24 10.39
C ILE A 150 11.87 19.70 11.28
N LEU A 151 10.63 19.78 10.78
CA LEU A 151 9.44 19.29 11.48
C LEU A 151 9.35 17.76 11.41
N ASN A 152 9.20 17.13 12.58
CA ASN A 152 8.96 15.69 12.70
C ASN A 152 7.49 15.36 12.44
N CYS A 153 7.18 14.81 11.26
CA CYS A 153 5.82 14.45 10.89
C CYS A 153 5.67 12.92 10.78
N PRO A 154 4.78 12.28 11.57
CA PRO A 154 4.39 10.90 11.30
C PRO A 154 3.51 10.84 10.04
N ASP A 155 3.62 9.76 9.28
CA ASP A 155 2.83 9.53 8.08
C ASP A 155 1.32 9.53 8.43
N PRO A 156 0.54 10.49 7.91
CA PRO A 156 -0.88 10.59 8.20
C PRO A 156 -1.66 9.36 7.70
N CYS A 157 -1.23 8.71 6.61
CA CYS A 157 -1.87 7.48 6.12
C CYS A 157 -1.71 6.36 7.15
N HIS A 158 -0.49 6.14 7.62
CA HIS A 158 -0.23 5.17 8.68
C HIS A 158 -1.03 5.49 9.95
N GLN A 159 -1.08 6.75 10.38
CA GLN A 159 -1.83 7.16 11.58
C GLN A 159 -3.33 6.90 11.46
N LEU A 160 -3.95 7.24 10.33
CA LEU A 160 -5.37 6.93 10.09
C LEU A 160 -5.65 5.43 10.05
N ASN A 161 -4.72 4.64 9.54
CA ASN A 161 -4.85 3.18 9.54
C ASN A 161 -4.70 2.58 10.95
N LEU A 162 -3.81 3.13 11.78
CA LEU A 162 -3.72 2.76 13.19
C LEU A 162 -5.00 3.14 13.93
N LEU A 163 -5.56 4.32 13.70
CA LEU A 163 -6.85 4.72 14.27
C LEU A 163 -7.96 3.71 13.93
N ALA A 164 -8.05 3.27 12.67
CA ALA A 164 -9.01 2.24 12.27
C ALA A 164 -8.76 0.91 12.99
N LYS A 165 -7.49 0.49 13.14
CA LYS A 165 -7.13 -0.71 13.90
C LYS A 165 -7.55 -0.60 15.36
N ASP A 166 -7.31 0.54 15.99
CA ASP A 166 -7.58 0.76 17.42
C ASP A 166 -9.09 0.75 17.70
N ILE A 167 -9.90 1.36 16.83
CA ILE A 167 -11.37 1.34 16.93
C ILE A 167 -11.92 -0.09 16.84
N ILE A 168 -11.37 -0.90 15.92
CA ILE A 168 -11.89 -2.23 15.60
C ILE A 168 -11.35 -3.33 16.52
N LEU A 169 -10.05 -3.34 16.78
CA LEU A 169 -9.35 -4.40 17.49
C LEU A 169 -9.00 -4.01 18.94
N GLY A 170 -9.01 -2.72 19.25
CA GLY A 170 -8.45 -2.20 20.49
C GLY A 170 -6.93 -2.30 20.54
N THR A 171 -6.36 -1.74 21.60
CA THR A 171 -4.94 -1.80 21.94
C THR A 171 -4.77 -2.19 23.41
N LYS A 172 -3.51 -2.23 23.88
CA LYS A 172 -3.21 -2.40 25.31
C LYS A 172 -3.71 -1.21 26.15
N THR A 173 -3.79 -0.02 25.57
CA THR A 173 -4.18 1.23 26.26
C THR A 173 -5.66 1.57 26.06
N HIS A 174 -6.25 1.14 24.94
CA HIS A 174 -7.64 1.40 24.60
C HIS A 174 -8.38 0.06 24.42
N PRO A 175 -9.24 -0.35 25.36
CA PRO A 175 -9.94 -1.63 25.24
C PRO A 175 -10.81 -1.66 23.99
N LYS A 176 -10.88 -2.84 23.36
CA LYS A 176 -11.68 -3.03 22.14
C LYS A 176 -13.15 -2.70 22.41
N ILE A 177 -13.78 -2.02 21.47
CA ILE A 177 -15.23 -1.80 21.51
C ILE A 177 -15.88 -3.13 21.13
N HIS A 178 -16.46 -3.82 22.12
CA HIS A 178 -16.97 -5.18 21.97
C HIS A 178 -17.92 -5.35 20.78
N GLY A 179 -18.82 -4.38 20.57
CA GLY A 179 -19.75 -4.39 19.43
C GLY A 179 -19.03 -4.42 18.08
N PHE A 180 -18.00 -3.59 17.90
CA PHE A 180 -17.23 -3.51 16.65
C PHE A 180 -16.31 -4.72 16.43
N ALA A 181 -15.69 -5.22 17.51
CA ALA A 181 -14.87 -6.41 17.43
C ALA A 181 -15.70 -7.66 17.06
N GLN A 182 -16.93 -7.76 17.57
CA GLN A 182 -17.81 -8.89 17.28
C GLN A 182 -18.27 -8.91 15.81
N ILE A 183 -18.72 -7.78 15.27
CA ILE A 183 -19.12 -7.69 13.86
C ILE A 183 -17.94 -7.99 12.93
N MET A 184 -16.73 -7.49 13.23
CA MET A 184 -15.58 -7.75 12.38
C MET A 184 -15.10 -9.20 12.42
N LYS A 185 -15.33 -9.92 13.52
CA LYS A 185 -15.14 -11.38 13.56
C LYS A 185 -16.12 -12.10 12.63
N ILE A 186 -17.38 -11.68 12.60
CA ILE A 186 -18.40 -12.26 11.71
C ILE A 186 -18.03 -11.98 10.24
N VAL A 187 -17.71 -10.72 9.90
CA VAL A 187 -17.24 -10.30 8.57
C VAL A 187 -16.01 -11.11 8.14
N SER A 188 -15.04 -11.29 9.04
CA SER A 188 -13.84 -12.09 8.77
C SER A 188 -14.14 -13.56 8.56
N ALA A 189 -15.07 -14.14 9.33
CA ALA A 189 -15.49 -15.53 9.16
C ALA A 189 -16.22 -15.75 7.83
N ILE A 190 -17.13 -14.85 7.43
CA ILE A 190 -17.82 -14.89 6.14
C ILE A 190 -16.80 -14.82 4.99
N THR A 191 -15.93 -13.82 5.00
CA THR A 191 -14.91 -13.66 3.95
C THR A 191 -13.96 -14.85 3.88
N SER A 192 -13.57 -15.41 5.03
CA SER A 192 -12.73 -16.61 5.11
C SER A 192 -13.43 -17.85 4.53
N PHE A 193 -14.72 -18.03 4.77
CA PHE A 193 -15.47 -19.14 4.17
C PHE A 193 -15.43 -19.08 2.64
N PHE A 194 -15.76 -17.92 2.06
CA PHE A 194 -15.77 -17.74 0.61
C PHE A 194 -14.37 -17.68 -0.01
N SER A 195 -13.32 -17.38 0.76
CA SER A 195 -11.94 -17.44 0.25
C SER A 195 -11.42 -18.88 0.13
N HIS A 196 -11.83 -19.77 1.02
CA HIS A 196 -11.39 -21.17 1.06
C HIS A 196 -12.32 -22.11 0.27
N SER A 197 -13.61 -21.78 0.16
CA SER A 197 -14.57 -22.58 -0.60
C SER A 197 -14.57 -22.20 -2.08
N ASN A 198 -13.86 -22.98 -2.91
CA ASN A 198 -13.91 -22.82 -4.37
C ASN A 198 -15.35 -22.91 -4.90
N TYR A 199 -16.14 -23.82 -4.32
CA TYR A 199 -17.55 -24.00 -4.64
C TYR A 199 -18.39 -22.75 -4.29
N GLY A 200 -18.32 -22.28 -3.04
CA GLY A 200 -19.03 -21.09 -2.59
C GLY A 200 -18.61 -19.83 -3.36
N LYS A 201 -17.32 -19.70 -3.69
CA LYS A 201 -16.78 -18.59 -4.48
C LYS A 201 -17.35 -18.56 -5.90
N LYS A 202 -17.50 -19.72 -6.55
CA LYS A 202 -18.10 -19.83 -7.89
C LYS A 202 -19.56 -19.40 -7.87
N HIS A 203 -20.37 -19.97 -6.98
CA HIS A 203 -21.79 -19.63 -6.88
C HIS A 203 -22.03 -18.17 -6.52
N LEU A 204 -21.24 -17.62 -5.59
CA LEU A 204 -21.29 -16.19 -5.28
C LEU A 204 -20.97 -15.33 -6.51
N LYS A 205 -19.94 -15.68 -7.29
CA LYS A 205 -19.59 -14.94 -8.51
C LYS A 205 -20.69 -15.00 -9.56
N ASP A 206 -21.37 -16.13 -9.68
CA ASP A 206 -22.48 -16.28 -10.63
C ASP A 206 -23.69 -15.44 -10.20
N LYS A 207 -24.06 -15.46 -8.92
CA LYS A 207 -25.14 -14.60 -8.39
C LYS A 207 -24.82 -13.10 -8.42
N LEU A 208 -23.55 -12.72 -8.28
CA LEU A 208 -23.14 -11.32 -8.43
C LEU A 208 -23.31 -10.79 -9.86
N LYS A 209 -23.34 -11.65 -10.90
CA LYS A 209 -23.59 -11.20 -12.29
C LYS A 209 -25.02 -10.68 -12.49
N GLU A 210 -25.95 -11.18 -11.69
CA GLU A 210 -27.37 -10.79 -11.71
C GLU A 210 -27.62 -9.47 -10.95
N GLN A 211 -26.62 -8.95 -10.23
CA GLN A 211 -26.71 -7.69 -9.50
C GLN A 211 -26.12 -6.52 -10.31
N ASP A 212 -26.57 -5.32 -9.97
CA ASP A 212 -26.04 -4.08 -10.53
C ASP A 212 -24.55 -3.91 -10.17
N ASP A 213 -24.19 -4.20 -8.90
CA ASP A 213 -22.81 -4.16 -8.43
C ASP A 213 -22.15 -5.56 -8.42
N LYS A 214 -21.34 -5.81 -9.45
CA LYS A 214 -20.68 -7.10 -9.71
C LYS A 214 -19.40 -7.33 -8.92
N ARG A 215 -19.00 -6.40 -8.05
CA ARG A 215 -17.74 -6.46 -7.31
C ARG A 215 -17.79 -7.53 -6.21
N GLY A 216 -16.81 -8.45 -6.22
CA GLY A 216 -16.70 -9.52 -5.25
C GLY A 216 -16.26 -9.09 -3.85
N LEU A 217 -16.05 -10.10 -2.99
CA LEU A 217 -15.52 -9.94 -1.64
C LEU A 217 -14.07 -9.46 -1.66
N VAL A 218 -13.74 -8.61 -0.68
CA VAL A 218 -12.37 -8.16 -0.40
C VAL A 218 -11.91 -8.83 0.88
N SER A 219 -10.79 -9.56 0.81
CA SER A 219 -10.17 -10.16 1.99
C SER A 219 -9.35 -9.12 2.76
N PHE A 220 -9.28 -9.28 4.08
CA PHE A 220 -8.38 -8.49 4.91
C PHE A 220 -6.91 -8.72 4.52
N VAL A 221 -6.15 -7.64 4.37
CA VAL A 221 -4.70 -7.68 4.11
C VAL A 221 -4.03 -6.69 5.06
N ALA A 222 -3.33 -7.19 6.09
CA ALA A 222 -2.75 -6.36 7.15
C ALA A 222 -1.82 -5.24 6.65
N THR A 223 -1.21 -5.43 5.47
CA THR A 223 -0.27 -4.51 4.81
C THR A 223 -0.93 -3.47 3.90
N ARG A 224 -2.25 -3.55 3.64
CA ARG A 224 -2.97 -2.55 2.84
C ARG A 224 -3.84 -1.67 3.73
N PHE A 225 -3.74 -0.38 3.52
CA PHE A 225 -4.55 0.63 4.20
C PHE A 225 -6.03 0.45 3.90
N SER A 226 -6.88 0.83 4.85
CA SER A 226 -8.36 0.81 4.75
C SER A 226 -9.02 -0.57 4.59
N THR A 227 -8.28 -1.66 4.73
CA THR A 227 -8.76 -3.03 4.50
C THR A 227 -9.96 -3.44 5.34
N PHE A 228 -10.11 -2.95 6.57
CA PHE A 228 -11.32 -3.21 7.37
C PHE A 228 -12.57 -2.63 6.71
N ALA A 229 -12.47 -1.39 6.21
CA ALA A 229 -13.58 -0.69 5.56
C ALA A 229 -13.96 -1.36 4.24
N ASP A 230 -12.96 -1.74 3.44
CA ASP A 230 -13.19 -2.42 2.17
C ASP A 230 -13.78 -3.82 2.39
N GLN A 231 -13.31 -4.55 3.41
CA GLN A 231 -13.84 -5.86 3.78
C GLN A 231 -15.30 -5.77 4.23
N SER A 232 -15.63 -4.90 5.19
CA SER A 232 -17.01 -4.73 5.69
C SER A 232 -17.96 -4.24 4.61
N SER A 233 -17.51 -3.31 3.76
CA SER A 233 -18.29 -2.81 2.62
C SER A 233 -18.54 -3.91 1.59
N SER A 234 -17.53 -4.75 1.34
CA SER A 234 -17.67 -5.87 0.40
C SER A 234 -18.66 -6.93 0.88
N VAL A 235 -18.68 -7.24 2.19
CA VAL A 235 -19.67 -8.14 2.78
C VAL A 235 -21.06 -7.53 2.68
N SER A 236 -21.23 -6.26 3.07
CA SER A 236 -22.54 -5.58 2.99
C SER A 236 -23.11 -5.57 1.58
N ARG A 237 -22.25 -5.37 0.56
CA ARG A 237 -22.64 -5.41 -0.84
C ARG A 237 -23.01 -6.82 -1.30
N CYS A 238 -22.18 -7.81 -0.97
CA CYS A 238 -22.37 -9.17 -1.44
C CYS A 238 -23.45 -9.92 -0.67
N LEU A 239 -23.90 -9.39 0.47
CA LEU A 239 -24.84 -10.06 1.38
C LEU A 239 -26.13 -10.54 0.68
N PRO A 240 -26.81 -9.75 -0.17
CA PRO A 240 -28.01 -10.23 -0.85
C PRO A 240 -27.73 -11.40 -1.82
N ALA A 241 -26.55 -11.43 -2.45
CA ALA A 241 -26.16 -12.56 -3.30
C ALA A 241 -25.85 -13.81 -2.48
N MET A 242 -25.22 -13.65 -1.31
CA MET A 242 -24.96 -14.76 -0.39
C MET A 242 -26.24 -15.35 0.19
N GLU A 243 -27.20 -14.50 0.55
CA GLU A 243 -28.53 -14.92 1.03
C GLU A 243 -29.26 -15.74 -0.02
N LYS A 244 -29.26 -15.31 -1.29
CA LYS A 244 -29.82 -16.08 -2.41
C LYS A 244 -29.13 -17.43 -2.58
N CYS A 245 -27.80 -17.47 -2.52
CA CYS A 245 -27.06 -18.74 -2.56
C CYS A 245 -27.50 -19.68 -1.44
N TYR A 246 -27.74 -19.16 -0.23
CA TYR A 246 -28.15 -19.96 0.92
C TYR A 246 -29.60 -20.45 0.79
N SER A 247 -30.53 -19.59 0.37
CA SER A 247 -31.94 -19.96 0.18
C SER A 247 -32.15 -20.99 -0.93
N GLU A 248 -31.31 -20.97 -1.96
CA GLU A 248 -31.35 -21.94 -3.06
C GLU A 248 -30.61 -23.25 -2.73
N GLY A 249 -30.05 -23.39 -1.52
CA GLY A 249 -29.27 -24.57 -1.12
C GLY A 249 -27.91 -24.69 -1.83
N LEU A 250 -27.45 -23.63 -2.50
CA LEU A 250 -26.16 -23.60 -3.22
C LEU A 250 -24.96 -23.43 -2.29
N ILE A 251 -25.17 -23.00 -1.04
CA ILE A 251 -24.14 -22.96 -0.01
C ILE A 251 -24.69 -23.52 1.29
N GLU A 252 -23.87 -24.32 1.96
CA GLU A 252 -24.15 -24.81 3.30
C GLU A 252 -23.00 -24.49 4.24
N PHE A 253 -23.35 -24.24 5.50
CA PHE A 253 -22.39 -23.96 6.56
C PHE A 253 -22.38 -25.14 7.55
N ASP A 254 -21.89 -26.30 7.12
CA ASP A 254 -21.91 -27.60 7.83
C ASP A 254 -20.81 -27.80 8.87
N THR A 255 -19.66 -27.16 8.67
CA THR A 255 -18.53 -27.32 9.60
C THR A 255 -18.77 -26.63 10.95
N LYS A 256 -18.09 -27.12 12.00
CA LYS A 256 -18.12 -26.52 13.35
C LYS A 256 -17.75 -25.02 13.34
N ALA A 257 -16.86 -24.60 12.45
CA ALA A 257 -16.42 -23.21 12.32
C ALA A 257 -17.47 -22.31 11.63
N THR A 258 -18.23 -22.87 10.69
CA THR A 258 -19.17 -22.11 9.85
C THR A 258 -20.61 -22.17 10.34
N LYS A 259 -21.00 -23.21 11.09
CA LYS A 259 -22.35 -23.42 11.62
C LYS A 259 -22.94 -22.19 12.34
N PRO A 260 -22.16 -21.42 13.14
CA PRO A 260 -22.67 -20.19 13.76
C PRO A 260 -23.09 -19.10 12.76
N LEU A 261 -22.61 -19.15 11.51
CA LEU A 261 -22.93 -18.16 10.49
C LEU A 261 -24.32 -18.34 9.88
N ARG A 262 -24.90 -19.54 9.94
CA ARG A 262 -26.20 -19.86 9.30
C ARG A 262 -27.31 -18.86 9.62
N LYS A 263 -27.41 -18.48 10.89
CA LYS A 263 -28.45 -17.57 11.39
C LYS A 263 -28.46 -16.21 10.71
N TYR A 264 -27.32 -15.77 10.18
CA TYR A 264 -27.18 -14.50 9.48
C TYR A 264 -27.66 -14.53 8.02
N PHE A 265 -27.92 -15.71 7.45
CA PHE A 265 -28.37 -15.88 6.06
C PHE A 265 -29.82 -16.36 5.96
N ILE A 266 -30.48 -16.61 7.10
CA ILE A 266 -31.91 -16.90 7.14
C ILE A 266 -32.68 -15.59 6.90
N ALA A 267 -33.48 -15.56 5.84
CA ALA A 267 -34.27 -14.39 5.46
C ALA A 267 -35.20 -13.94 6.58
N ASP A 268 -35.23 -12.63 6.81
CA ASP A 268 -36.03 -11.90 7.80
C ASP A 268 -35.84 -12.38 9.26
N SER A 269 -34.71 -13.03 9.55
CA SER A 269 -34.37 -13.43 10.92
C SER A 269 -33.91 -12.21 11.75
N PRO A 270 -34.16 -12.19 13.07
CA PRO A 270 -33.64 -11.14 13.95
C PRO A 270 -32.12 -11.00 13.88
N ASP A 271 -31.39 -12.12 13.76
CA ASP A 271 -29.93 -12.13 13.63
C ASP A 271 -29.46 -11.49 12.31
N GLN A 272 -30.16 -11.75 11.20
CA GLN A 272 -29.84 -11.15 9.90
C GLN A 272 -30.10 -9.65 9.90
N LEU A 273 -31.25 -9.21 10.41
CA LEU A 273 -31.57 -7.78 10.53
C LEU A 273 -30.57 -7.07 11.43
N HIS A 274 -30.18 -7.71 12.55
CA HIS A 274 -29.16 -7.19 13.44
C HIS A 274 -27.79 -7.09 12.75
N LEU A 275 -27.39 -8.11 11.97
CA LEU A 275 -26.16 -8.08 11.19
C LEU A 275 -26.16 -6.91 10.19
N ARG A 276 -27.26 -6.71 9.44
CA ARG A 276 -27.39 -5.60 8.49
C ARG A 276 -27.27 -4.24 9.18
N ALA A 277 -27.91 -4.06 10.33
CA ALA A 277 -27.79 -2.83 11.11
C ALA A 277 -26.35 -2.58 11.60
N GLN A 278 -25.68 -3.62 12.11
CA GLN A 278 -24.28 -3.52 12.54
C GLN A 278 -23.32 -3.24 11.36
N LEU A 279 -23.54 -3.88 10.20
CA LEU A 279 -22.79 -3.61 8.98
C LEU A 279 -22.97 -2.17 8.50
N TYR A 280 -24.19 -1.65 8.57
CA TYR A 280 -24.46 -0.25 8.26
C TYR A 280 -23.67 0.69 9.17
N ASN A 281 -23.74 0.48 10.49
CA ASN A 281 -23.05 1.31 11.48
C ASN A 281 -21.53 1.30 11.31
N ILE A 282 -20.93 0.12 11.13
CA ILE A 282 -19.48 0.01 10.96
C ILE A 282 -19.02 0.61 9.62
N ASN A 283 -19.81 0.46 8.56
CA ASN A 283 -19.50 1.10 7.28
C ASN A 283 -19.61 2.61 7.38
N MET A 284 -20.60 3.15 8.08
CA MET A 284 -20.72 4.59 8.32
C MET A 284 -19.53 5.15 9.12
N LEU A 285 -19.02 4.39 10.09
CA LEU A 285 -17.85 4.76 10.86
C LEU A 285 -16.54 4.70 10.06
N LEU A 286 -16.33 3.62 9.30
CA LEU A 286 -15.07 3.36 8.60
C LEU A 286 -14.96 4.10 7.25
N LYS A 287 -16.08 4.47 6.64
CA LYS A 287 -16.11 5.10 5.30
C LYS A 287 -15.40 6.47 5.26
N PRO A 288 -15.56 7.38 6.22
CA PRO A 288 -14.76 8.61 6.29
C PRO A 288 -13.26 8.32 6.39
N ILE A 289 -12.86 7.34 7.20
CA ILE A 289 -11.44 6.97 7.37
C ILE A 289 -10.87 6.40 6.07
N SER A 290 -11.58 5.47 5.42
CA SER A 290 -11.17 4.90 4.12
C SER A 290 -11.08 5.95 3.03
N ARG A 291 -12.03 6.90 2.99
CA ARG A 291 -11.97 8.03 2.06
C ARG A 291 -10.78 8.94 2.34
N GLY A 292 -10.51 9.24 3.60
CA GLY A 292 -9.34 10.01 4.02
C GLY A 292 -8.03 9.34 3.59
N LEU A 293 -7.91 8.04 3.82
CA LEU A 293 -6.75 7.24 3.37
C LEU A 293 -6.57 7.28 1.85
N LYS A 294 -7.61 6.95 1.08
CA LYS A 294 -7.56 7.01 -0.40
C LYS A 294 -7.24 8.41 -0.92
N THR A 295 -7.67 9.43 -0.20
CA THR A 295 -7.39 10.82 -0.52
C THR A 295 -5.92 11.16 -0.25
N LEU A 296 -5.39 10.83 0.92
CA LEU A 296 -3.99 11.09 1.28
C LEU A 296 -3.00 10.25 0.45
N GLU A 297 -3.38 9.03 0.06
CA GLU A 297 -2.61 8.19 -0.87
C GLU A 297 -2.63 8.72 -2.30
N SER A 298 -3.65 9.49 -2.68
CA SER A 298 -3.73 10.07 -4.00
C SER A 298 -2.70 11.19 -4.14
N SER A 299 -1.87 11.11 -5.18
CA SER A 299 -0.90 12.15 -5.55
C SER A 299 -1.53 13.52 -5.85
N GLN A 300 -2.87 13.62 -5.86
CA GLN A 300 -3.65 14.81 -6.19
C GLN A 300 -4.18 15.60 -4.98
N PHE A 301 -4.12 15.07 -3.75
CA PHE A 301 -4.75 15.73 -2.59
C PHE A 301 -4.07 17.03 -2.18
N PHE A 302 -2.77 17.10 -2.37
CA PHE A 302 -2.08 18.36 -2.25
C PHE A 302 -2.33 19.15 -3.56
N ARG A 303 -3.53 19.72 -3.76
CA ARG A 303 -3.80 20.91 -4.60
C ARG A 303 -4.51 21.95 -3.71
N PRO A 304 -4.09 23.22 -3.67
CA PRO A 304 -4.69 24.22 -2.75
C PRO A 304 -6.20 24.41 -3.01
N ASP A 305 -6.64 24.05 -4.20
CA ASP A 305 -7.95 24.37 -4.77
C ASP A 305 -9.12 23.51 -4.23
N LYS A 306 -8.86 22.59 -3.29
CA LYS A 306 -9.89 21.68 -2.74
C LYS A 306 -10.30 21.97 -1.29
N PHE A 307 -9.83 23.07 -0.72
CA PHE A 307 -10.22 23.52 0.63
C PHE A 307 -11.05 24.82 0.64
N ASN A 308 -11.60 25.22 -0.51
CA ASN A 308 -12.60 26.28 -0.62
C ASN A 308 -13.98 25.68 -0.90
#